data_AF-A0A2N2Q3D1-F1
#
_entry.id   AF-A0A2N2Q3D1-F1
#
_cell.length_a   1.000
_cell.length_b   1.000
_cell.length_c   1.000
_cell.angle_alpha   90.00
_cell.angle_beta   90.00
_cell.angle_gamma   90.00
#
_symmetry.space_group_name_H-M   'P 1'
#
loop_
_entity.id
_entity.type
_entity.pdbx_description
1 polymer ?
#
loop_
_entity_poly.entity_id
_entity_poly.type
_entity_poly.pdbx_seq_one_letter_code
_entity_poly.pdbx_strand_id
1 'polypeptide(L)'
;MPNTINQEEIRMLRSEVEILMKERHALLKVTGAAAGLVAELDSHDLPQRTAEAAELLAASINSLTEESLQDALNAVHAAIAE
;
A
#
# COMPACT_ATOMS: atom_id res chain seq x y z
N MET A 1 -24.83 -29.99 -19.14
CA MET A 1 -24.23 -28.64 -19.12
C MET A 1 -24.14 -28.00 -17.71
N PRO A 2 -23.62 -28.67 -16.67
CA PRO A 2 -23.30 -28.02 -15.39
C PRO A 2 -21.83 -27.56 -15.26
N ASN A 3 -20.91 -28.12 -16.05
CA ASN A 3 -19.47 -27.90 -15.87
C ASN A 3 -18.99 -26.54 -16.42
N THR A 4 -19.70 -25.96 -17.39
CA THR A 4 -19.32 -24.68 -18.02
C THR A 4 -19.64 -23.47 -17.15
N ILE A 5 -20.73 -23.53 -16.38
CA ILE A 5 -21.12 -22.44 -15.46
C ILE A 5 -20.08 -22.30 -14.34
N ASN A 6 -19.61 -23.42 -13.79
CA ASN A 6 -18.57 -23.44 -12.75
C ASN A 6 -17.22 -22.89 -13.28
N GLN A 7 -16.83 -23.22 -14.51
CA GLN A 7 -15.60 -22.67 -15.12
C GLN A 7 -15.69 -21.15 -15.36
N GLU A 8 -16.88 -20.64 -15.71
CA GLU A 8 -17.10 -19.21 -15.90
C GLU A 8 -17.05 -18.46 -14.55
N GLU A 9 -17.69 -18.99 -13.51
CA GLU A 9 -17.61 -18.46 -12.15
C GLU A 9 -16.15 -18.40 -11.66
N ILE A 10 -15.40 -19.50 -11.81
CA ILE A 10 -13.97 -19.53 -11.47
C ILE A 10 -13.18 -18.47 -12.25
N ARG A 11 -13.48 -18.27 -13.54
CA ARG A 11 -12.81 -17.26 -14.36
C ARG A 11 -13.10 -15.85 -13.86
N MET A 12 -14.36 -15.54 -13.54
CA MET A 12 -14.75 -14.23 -13.00
C MET A 12 -14.10 -13.97 -11.65
N LEU A 13 -14.10 -14.96 -10.73
CA LEU A 13 -13.43 -14.86 -9.43
C LEU A 13 -11.93 -14.59 -9.56
N ARG A 14 -11.25 -15.26 -10.49
CA ARG A 14 -9.82 -15.03 -10.74
C ARG A 14 -9.56 -13.61 -11.26
N SER A 15 -10.41 -13.13 -12.16
CA SER A 15 -10.31 -11.75 -12.67
C SER A 15 -10.48 -10.74 -11.54
N GLU A 16 -11.44 -10.96 -10.64
CA GLU A 16 -11.68 -10.06 -9.51
C GLU A 16 -10.48 -10.05 -8.54
N VAL A 17 -9.91 -11.22 -8.23
CA VAL A 17 -8.70 -11.32 -7.42
C VAL A 17 -7.53 -10.61 -8.08
N GLU A 18 -7.35 -10.73 -9.39
CA GLU A 18 -6.28 -10.02 -10.11
C GLU A 18 -6.43 -8.51 -10.02
N ILE A 19 -7.66 -7.99 -10.14
CA ILE A 19 -7.97 -6.56 -9.96
C ILE A 19 -7.65 -6.13 -8.53
N LEU A 20 -8.09 -6.89 -7.52
CA LEU A 20 -7.80 -6.60 -6.12
C LEU A 20 -6.29 -6.63 -5.80
N MET A 21 -5.54 -7.55 -6.42
CA MET A 21 -4.09 -7.61 -6.25
C MET A 21 -3.39 -6.40 -6.89
N LYS A 22 -3.85 -5.94 -8.06
CA LYS A 22 -3.33 -4.73 -8.70
C LYS A 22 -3.60 -3.48 -7.86
N GLU A 23 -4.82 -3.34 -7.35
CA GLU A 23 -5.20 -2.22 -6.48
C GLU A 23 -4.42 -2.25 -5.17
N ARG A 24 -4.30 -3.43 -4.55
CA ARG A 24 -3.45 -3.62 -3.36
C ARG A 24 -2.01 -3.16 -3.63
N HIS A 25 -1.44 -3.53 -4.77
CA HIS A 25 -0.07 -3.14 -5.11
C HIS A 25 0.08 -1.62 -5.29
N ALA A 26 -0.90 -0.97 -5.91
CA ALA A 26 -0.92 0.49 -6.02
C ALA A 26 -0.97 1.17 -4.63
N LEU A 27 -1.82 0.68 -3.73
CA LEU A 27 -1.88 1.17 -2.35
C LEU A 27 -0.57 0.96 -1.59
N LEU A 28 0.06 -0.21 -1.74
CA LEU A 28 1.37 -0.49 -1.13
C LEU A 28 2.44 0.50 -1.58
N LYS A 29 2.47 0.88 -2.87
CA LYS A 29 3.40 1.91 -3.36
C LYS A 29 3.17 3.26 -2.69
N VAL A 30 1.92 3.69 -2.56
CA VAL A 30 1.56 4.95 -1.89
C VAL A 30 1.94 4.92 -0.41
N THR A 31 1.64 3.82 0.28
CA THR A 31 2.01 3.60 1.68
C THR A 31 3.53 3.62 1.86
N GLY A 32 4.29 2.97 0.97
CA GLY A 32 5.76 2.96 1.02
C GLY A 32 6.35 4.35 0.81
N ALA A 33 5.83 5.11 -0.17
CA ALA A 33 6.23 6.50 -0.39
C ALA A 33 5.91 7.40 0.81
N ALA A 34 4.74 7.21 1.44
CA ALA A 34 4.36 7.91 2.66
C ALA A 34 5.29 7.57 3.85
N ALA A 35 5.68 6.31 4.00
CA ALA A 35 6.64 5.88 5.01
C ALA A 35 8.03 6.48 4.79
N GLY A 36 8.50 6.49 3.55
CA GLY A 36 9.75 7.17 3.19
C GLY A 36 9.69 8.67 3.49
N LEU A 37 8.59 9.34 3.14
CA LEU A 37 8.39 10.75 3.46
C LEU A 37 8.48 11.00 4.98
N VAL A 38 7.72 10.24 5.78
CA VAL A 38 7.73 10.39 7.24
C VAL A 38 9.13 10.15 7.82
N ALA A 39 9.90 9.21 7.27
CA ALA A 39 11.25 8.92 7.72
C ALA A 39 12.25 10.07 7.46
N GLU A 40 12.03 10.88 6.43
CA GLU A 40 12.86 12.03 6.05
C GLU A 40 12.44 13.35 6.73
N LEU A 41 11.31 13.37 7.44
CA LEU A 41 10.83 14.57 8.12
C LEU A 41 11.58 14.82 9.45
N ASP A 42 12.08 16.05 9.64
CA ASP A 42 12.54 16.53 10.95
C ASP A 42 11.42 17.29 11.66
N SER A 43 10.98 16.77 12.81
CA SER A 43 9.90 17.35 13.61
C SER A 43 10.22 18.74 14.17
N HIS A 44 11.50 19.12 14.27
CA HIS A 44 11.91 20.42 14.81
C HIS A 44 11.71 21.56 13.80
N ASP A 45 11.74 21.25 12.50
CA ASP A 45 11.63 22.21 11.40
C ASP A 45 10.21 22.29 10.82
N LEU A 46 9.28 21.49 11.36
CA LEU A 46 7.92 21.39 10.86
C LEU A 46 6.97 22.41 11.51
N PRO A 47 6.18 23.17 10.72
CA PRO A 47 5.06 23.93 11.26
C PRO A 47 4.09 23.01 12.01
N GLN A 48 3.53 23.49 13.13
CA GLN A 48 2.65 22.71 14.02
C GLN A 48 1.59 21.87 13.27
N ARG A 49 0.88 22.47 12.31
CA ARG A 49 -0.17 21.78 11.54
C ARG A 49 0.38 20.67 10.63
N THR A 50 1.61 20.84 10.14
CA THR A 50 2.27 19.82 9.31
C THR A 50 2.80 18.69 10.18
N ALA A 51 3.31 19.00 11.38
CA ALA A 51 3.72 18.00 12.36
C ALA A 51 2.52 17.11 12.78
N GLU A 52 1.36 17.70 13.07
CA GLU A 52 0.13 16.97 13.40
C GLU A 52 -0.32 16.03 12.26
N ALA A 53 -0.23 16.49 11.00
CA ALA A 53 -0.56 15.67 9.84
C ALA A 53 0.44 14.53 9.63
N ALA A 54 1.74 14.80 9.83
CA ALA A 54 2.80 13.79 9.75
C ALA A 54 2.65 12.74 10.86
N GLU A 55 2.26 13.15 12.07
CA GLU A 55 2.03 12.25 13.20
C GLU A 55 0.82 11.32 12.96
N LEU A 56 -0.27 11.85 12.39
CA LEU A 56 -1.41 11.02 11.97
C LEU A 56 -0.99 9.98 10.92
N LEU A 57 -0.16 10.39 9.96
CA LEU A 57 0.35 9.52 8.91
C LEU A 57 1.27 8.44 9.49
N ALA A 58 2.19 8.82 10.39
CA ALA A 58 3.07 7.90 11.11
C ALA A 58 2.29 6.89 11.94
N ALA A 59 1.26 7.33 12.69
CA ALA A 59 0.40 6.44 13.47
C ALA A 59 -0.35 5.44 12.56
N SER A 60 -0.84 5.90 11.40
CA SER A 60 -1.49 5.03 10.43
C SER A 60 -0.54 3.99 9.85
N ILE A 61 0.70 4.39 9.52
CA ILE A 61 1.75 3.49 9.02
C ILE A 61 2.15 2.47 10.10
N ASN A 62 2.31 2.92 11.34
CA ASN A 62 2.67 2.05 12.47
C ASN A 62 1.54 1.08 12.88
N SER A 63 0.31 1.30 12.41
CA SER A 63 -0.80 0.36 12.61
C SER A 63 -0.77 -0.83 11.64
N LEU A 64 0.07 -0.77 10.60
CA LEU A 64 0.24 -1.85 9.64
C LEU A 64 0.96 -3.04 10.27
N THR A 65 0.71 -4.24 9.73
CA THR A 65 1.53 -5.39 10.08
C THR A 65 2.94 -5.22 9.54
N GLU A 66 3.94 -5.82 10.20
CA GLU A 66 5.33 -5.81 9.75
C GLU A 66 5.47 -6.30 8.31
N GLU A 67 4.75 -7.37 7.96
CA GLU A 67 4.68 -7.89 6.58
C GLU A 67 4.12 -6.84 5.60
N SER A 68 3.02 -6.17 5.94
CA SER A 68 2.42 -5.16 5.05
C SER A 68 3.31 -3.93 4.90
N LEU A 69 4.01 -3.53 5.96
CA LEU A 69 4.97 -2.45 5.91
C LEU A 69 6.17 -2.82 5.04
N GLN A 70 6.70 -4.04 5.20
CA GLN A 70 7.79 -4.55 4.38
C GLN A 70 7.40 -4.63 2.89
N ASP A 71 6.19 -5.12 2.59
CA ASP A 71 5.63 -5.13 1.24
C ASP A 71 5.56 -3.72 0.64
N ALA A 72 5.12 -2.73 1.44
CA ALA A 72 5.01 -1.35 1.00
C ALA A 72 6.38 -0.73 0.70
N LEU A 73 7.36 -0.95 1.57
CA LEU A 73 8.74 -0.51 1.38
C LEU A 73 9.38 -1.18 0.15
N ASN A 74 9.13 -2.46 -0.07
CA ASN A 74 9.62 -3.16 -1.27
C ASN A 74 8.98 -2.60 -2.55
N ALA A 75 7.67 -2.31 -2.52
CA ALA A 75 6.93 -1.80 -3.67
C ALA A 75 7.40 -0.40 -4.10
N VAL A 76 7.77 0.48 -3.16
CA VAL A 76 8.30 1.80 -3.48
C VAL A 76 9.75 1.75 -3.98
N HIS A 77 10.61 0.91 -3.40
CA HIS A 77 11.98 0.74 -3.89
C HIS A 77 12.01 0.21 -5.33
N ALA A 78 11.10 -0.70 -5.67
CA ALA A 78 10.95 -1.19 -7.04
C ALA A 78 10.54 -0.08 -8.03
N ALA A 79 9.82 0.95 -7.56
CA ALA A 79 9.39 2.08 -8.41
C ALA A 79 10.46 3.18 -8.57
N ILE A 80 11.46 3.25 -7.69
CA ILE A 80 12.55 4.25 -7.75
C ILE A 80 13.75 3.73 -8.56
N ALA A 81 13.88 2.41 -8.72
CA ALA A 81 14.97 1.76 -9.46
C ALA A 81 14.70 1.60 -10.98
N GLU A 82 13.58 2.11 -11.49
CA GLU A 82 13.24 2.25 -12.93
C GLU A 82 13.54 3.67 -13.44
#